data_AF-W2QRJ8-F1
#
_entry.id   AF-W2QRJ8-F1
#
_cell.length_a   1.000
_cell.length_b   1.000
_cell.length_c   1.000
_cell.angle_alpha   90.00
_cell.angle_beta   90.00
_cell.angle_gamma   90.00
#
_symmetry.space_group_name_H-M   'P 1'
#
loop_
_entity.id
_entity.type
_entity.pdbx_description
1 polymer ?
#
loop_
_entity_poly.entity_id
_entity_poly.type
_entity_poly.pdbx_seq_one_letter_code
_entity_poly.pdbx_strand_id
1 'polypeptide(L)'
;MPFYMTDHRALLEALQVLNPGIRVPSAHKLANQLLDSSYDKYINRLTTSLAGRVVTLETDAWTDINGMSVINYMAVSENLFFFLESNYTGEQSHNTPFLAADVKRVLLKYRGIKFGGVITDSTTANKAMWEEL
;
A
#
# COMPACT_ATOMS: atom_id res chain seq x y z
N MET A 1 12.06 4.32 -2.02
CA MET A 1 13.23 5.00 -1.41
C MET A 1 14.45 4.14 -1.71
N PRO A 2 15.54 4.68 -2.27
CA PRO A 2 16.71 3.88 -2.57
C PRO A 2 17.49 3.52 -1.30
N PHE A 3 17.43 2.27 -0.86
CA PHE A 3 18.19 1.79 0.31
C PHE A 3 19.70 1.93 0.13
N TYR A 4 20.22 2.05 -1.09
CA TYR A 4 21.66 2.26 -1.36
C TYR A 4 22.22 3.53 -0.69
N MET A 5 21.37 4.50 -0.35
CA MET A 5 21.83 5.73 0.31
C MET A 5 22.39 5.48 1.71
N THR A 6 22.08 4.35 2.35
CA THR A 6 22.62 4.01 3.67
C THR A 6 24.10 3.68 3.65
N ASP A 7 24.62 3.32 2.48
CA ASP A 7 26.03 3.04 2.28
C ASP A 7 26.80 4.32 1.91
N HIS A 8 26.11 5.47 1.76
CA HIS A 8 26.76 6.74 1.43
C HIS A 8 27.48 7.33 2.64
N ARG A 9 28.79 7.57 2.49
CA ARG A 9 29.66 8.06 3.58
C ARG A 9 29.17 9.35 4.24
N ALA A 10 28.70 10.33 3.45
CA ALA A 10 28.21 11.59 4.00
C ALA A 10 26.99 11.41 4.92
N LEU A 11 26.16 10.39 4.67
CA LEU A 11 25.02 10.09 5.55
C LEU A 11 25.52 9.53 6.90
N LEU A 12 26.48 8.61 6.86
CA LEU A 12 27.08 8.06 8.08
C LEU A 12 27.74 9.18 8.90
N GLU A 13 28.54 10.03 8.27
CA GLU A 13 29.22 11.16 8.93
C GLU A 13 28.20 12.13 9.55
N ALA A 14 27.14 12.50 8.83
CA ALA A 14 26.08 13.35 9.35
C ALA A 14 25.36 12.72 10.56
N LEU A 15 25.08 11.42 10.52
CA LEU A 15 24.45 10.70 11.63
C LEU A 15 25.39 10.57 12.84
N GLN A 16 26.69 10.43 12.61
CA GLN A 16 27.71 10.35 13.67
C GLN A 16 27.90 11.67 14.42
N VAL A 17 27.65 12.82 13.78
CA VAL A 17 27.61 14.12 14.47
C VAL A 17 26.53 14.13 15.56
N LEU A 18 25.37 13.53 15.28
CA LEU A 18 24.24 13.46 16.23
C LEU A 18 24.44 12.36 17.28
N ASN A 19 25.05 11.25 16.89
CA ASN A 19 25.33 10.12 17.78
C ASN A 19 26.61 9.40 17.31
N PRO A 20 27.77 9.65 17.94
CA PRO A 20 29.06 9.08 17.52
C PRO A 20 29.10 7.54 17.48
N GLY A 21 28.25 6.88 18.28
CA GLY A 21 28.16 5.42 18.34
C GLY A 21 27.18 4.80 17.34
N ILE A 22 26.54 5.59 16.47
CA ILE A 22 25.49 5.08 15.58
C ILE A 22 26.04 4.07 14.59
N ARG A 23 25.27 2.99 14.40
CA ARG A 23 25.52 1.98 13.38
C ARG A 23 24.36 1.96 12.41
N VAL A 24 24.61 2.37 11.18
CA VAL A 24 23.60 2.38 10.12
C VAL A 24 23.49 0.95 9.55
N PRO A 25 22.28 0.40 9.39
CA PRO A 25 22.11 -0.89 8.72
C PRO A 25 22.52 -0.78 7.24
N SER A 26 23.06 -1.87 6.68
CA SER A 26 23.36 -1.92 5.25
C SER A 26 22.10 -1.89 4.40
N ALA A 27 22.25 -1.49 3.13
CA ALA A 27 21.16 -1.51 2.16
C ALA A 27 20.50 -2.90 2.07
N HIS A 28 21.29 -3.98 2.10
CA HIS A 28 20.78 -5.35 2.11
C HIS A 28 19.94 -5.65 3.35
N LYS A 29 20.38 -5.22 4.53
CA LYS A 29 19.64 -5.46 5.78
C LYS A 29 18.32 -4.69 5.80
N LEU A 30 18.31 -3.48 5.23
CA LEU A 30 17.11 -2.67 5.04
C LEU A 30 16.13 -3.30 4.07
N ALA A 31 16.59 -3.74 2.89
CA ALA A 31 15.74 -4.29 1.83
C ALA A 31 15.09 -5.64 2.18
N ASN A 32 15.61 -6.34 3.19
CA ASN A 32 15.13 -7.66 3.60
C ASN A 32 14.59 -7.60 5.03
N GLN A 33 15.33 -8.17 5.99
CA GLN A 33 14.92 -8.36 7.38
C GLN A 33 14.22 -7.15 8.05
N LEU A 34 14.74 -5.93 7.85
CA LEU A 34 14.15 -4.75 8.48
C LEU A 34 12.88 -4.28 7.77
N LEU A 35 12.79 -4.41 6.45
CA LEU A 35 11.57 -4.13 5.69
C LEU A 35 10.49 -5.15 6.04
N ASP A 36 10.81 -6.44 6.05
CA ASP A 36 9.88 -7.51 6.42
C ASP A 36 9.34 -7.31 7.84
N SER A 37 10.24 -7.05 8.81
CA SER A 37 9.83 -6.77 10.19
C SER A 37 8.97 -5.50 10.30
N SER A 38 9.24 -4.48 9.49
CA SER A 38 8.44 -3.25 9.47
C SER A 38 7.06 -3.50 8.85
N TYR A 39 6.99 -4.31 7.81
CA TYR A 39 5.76 -4.76 7.18
C TYR A 39 4.90 -5.57 8.17
N ASP A 40 5.48 -6.55 8.87
CA ASP A 40 4.75 -7.34 9.86
C ASP A 40 4.20 -6.48 11.00
N LYS A 41 5.00 -5.53 11.50
CA LYS A 41 4.54 -4.55 12.49
C LYS A 41 3.40 -3.69 11.96
N TYR A 42 3.48 -3.29 10.69
CA TYR A 42 2.45 -2.52 10.02
C TYR A 42 1.14 -3.31 9.89
N ILE A 43 1.20 -4.55 9.42
CA ILE A 43 0.03 -5.44 9.31
C ILE A 43 -0.60 -5.73 10.68
N ASN A 44 0.21 -5.96 11.71
CA ASN A 44 -0.28 -6.15 13.08
C ASN A 44 -0.99 -4.89 13.59
N ARG A 45 -0.40 -3.71 13.37
CA ARG A 45 -1.03 -2.43 13.74
C ARG A 45 -2.34 -2.23 13.02
N LEU A 46 -2.37 -2.44 11.70
CA LEU A 46 -3.55 -2.34 10.86
C LEU A 46 -4.66 -3.27 11.38
N THR A 47 -4.36 -4.55 11.53
CA THR A 47 -5.34 -5.57 11.96
C THR A 47 -5.89 -5.27 13.34
N THR A 48 -5.03 -4.88 14.28
CA THR A 48 -5.45 -4.53 15.65
C THR A 48 -6.29 -3.26 15.67
N SER A 49 -5.91 -2.24 14.89
CA SER A 49 -6.61 -0.94 14.89
C SER A 49 -7.99 -1.05 14.24
N LEU A 50 -8.14 -1.90 13.23
CA LEU A 50 -9.38 -2.10 12.47
C LEU A 50 -10.28 -3.21 13.05
N ALA A 51 -9.82 -3.94 14.07
CA ALA A 51 -10.59 -5.02 14.68
C ALA A 51 -11.95 -4.51 15.20
N GLY A 52 -13.02 -5.21 14.79
CA GLY A 52 -14.40 -4.87 15.19
C GLY A 52 -15.00 -3.63 14.52
N ARG A 53 -14.22 -2.90 13.70
CA ARG A 53 -14.69 -1.71 12.97
C ARG A 53 -15.25 -2.10 11.60
N VAL A 54 -16.14 -1.26 11.09
CA VAL A 54 -16.54 -1.30 9.68
C VAL A 54 -15.57 -0.44 8.89
N VAL A 55 -15.00 -1.02 7.84
CA VAL A 55 -13.95 -0.42 7.04
C VAL A 55 -14.46 -0.19 5.62
N THR A 56 -14.05 0.92 5.03
CA THR A 56 -14.27 1.22 3.61
C THR A 56 -12.98 0.94 2.86
N LEU A 57 -13.07 0.19 1.75
CA LEU A 57 -11.97 0.05 0.81
C LEU A 57 -12.01 1.26 -0.14
N GLU A 58 -11.02 2.14 -0.08
CA GLU A 58 -10.88 3.22 -1.05
C GLU A 58 -9.89 2.82 -2.13
N THR A 59 -10.25 3.08 -3.39
CA THR A 59 -9.43 2.78 -4.56
C THR A 59 -9.18 4.04 -5.36
N ASP A 60 -7.94 4.24 -5.81
CA ASP A 60 -7.55 5.38 -6.64
C ASP A 60 -6.68 4.90 -7.81
N ALA A 61 -7.12 5.16 -9.03
CA ALA A 61 -6.45 4.73 -10.25
C ALA A 61 -5.79 5.94 -10.93
N TRP A 62 -4.49 5.82 -11.21
CA TRP A 62 -3.72 6.88 -11.84
C TRP A 62 -2.70 6.31 -12.83
N THR A 63 -2.14 7.19 -13.65
CA THR A 63 -1.06 6.86 -14.58
C THR A 63 0.21 7.53 -14.09
N ASP A 64 1.28 6.76 -13.95
CA ASP A 64 2.55 7.28 -13.49
C ASP A 64 3.27 8.12 -14.54
N ILE A 65 4.40 8.72 -14.15
CA ILE A 65 5.20 9.57 -15.05
C ILE A 65 5.78 8.82 -16.26
N ASN A 66 5.77 7.50 -16.24
CA ASN A 66 6.23 6.64 -17.32
C ASN A 66 5.08 6.12 -18.19
N GLY A 67 3.84 6.54 -17.94
CA GLY A 67 2.66 6.06 -18.65
C GLY A 67 2.12 4.72 -18.14
N MET A 68 2.59 4.24 -16.99
CA MET A 68 2.15 2.96 -16.42
C MET A 68 0.91 3.16 -15.56
N SER A 69 -0.12 2.35 -15.79
CA SER A 69 -1.34 2.38 -14.97
C SER A 69 -1.13 1.70 -13.61
N VAL A 70 -1.58 2.37 -12.56
CA VAL A 70 -1.47 1.93 -11.17
C VAL A 70 -2.82 2.09 -10.48
N ILE A 71 -3.20 1.11 -9.65
CA ILE A 71 -4.34 1.21 -8.75
C ILE A 71 -3.85 1.10 -7.30
N ASN A 72 -4.19 2.09 -6.49
CA ASN A 72 -3.92 2.11 -5.06
C ASN A 72 -5.14 1.63 -4.27
N TYR A 73 -4.88 0.94 -3.16
CA TYR A 73 -5.91 0.42 -2.26
C TYR A 73 -5.65 0.88 -0.83
N MET A 74 -6.67 1.45 -0.19
CA MET A 74 -6.61 1.92 1.20
C MET A 74 -7.77 1.35 2.02
N ALA A 75 -7.49 0.99 3.27
CA ALA A 75 -8.50 0.68 4.27
C ALA A 75 -8.73 1.93 5.13
N VAL A 76 -9.96 2.43 5.12
CA VAL A 76 -10.35 3.66 5.83
C VAL A 76 -11.49 3.38 6.79
N SER A 77 -11.35 3.85 8.03
CA SER A 77 -12.40 3.74 9.06
C SER A 77 -12.26 4.91 10.05
N GLU A 78 -13.27 5.78 10.12
CA GLU A 78 -13.24 7.00 10.93
C GLU A 78 -12.01 7.87 10.63
N ASN A 79 -11.07 7.96 11.58
CA ASN A 79 -9.81 8.71 11.48
C ASN A 79 -8.59 7.79 11.24
N LEU A 80 -8.83 6.52 10.90
CA LEU A 80 -7.80 5.54 10.59
C LEU A 80 -7.68 5.37 9.08
N PHE A 81 -6.46 5.53 8.58
CA PHE A 81 -6.12 5.42 7.17
C PHE A 81 -4.93 4.47 7.03
N PHE A 82 -5.12 3.35 6.36
CA PHE A 82 -4.08 2.35 6.13
C PHE A 82 -3.94 2.07 4.64
N PHE A 83 -2.74 2.28 4.11
CA PHE A 83 -2.37 1.77 2.79
C PHE A 83 -2.35 0.24 2.79
N LEU A 84 -2.98 -0.39 1.82
CA LEU A 84 -2.99 -1.85 1.67
C LEU A 84 -1.94 -2.28 0.67
N GLU A 85 -2.10 -1.84 -0.58
CA GLU A 85 -1.20 -2.17 -1.69
C GLU A 85 -1.40 -1.22 -2.87
N SER A 86 -0.42 -1.22 -3.78
CA SER A 86 -0.50 -0.64 -5.11
C SER A 86 -0.32 -1.77 -6.13
N ASN A 87 -1.13 -1.78 -7.17
CA ASN A 87 -1.07 -2.74 -8.26
C ASN A 87 -0.67 -2.03 -9.56
N TYR A 88 0.50 -2.35 -10.10
CA TYR A 88 0.88 -1.89 -11.45
C TYR A 88 0.23 -2.83 -12.47
N THR A 89 -0.73 -2.30 -13.22
CA THR A 89 -1.56 -3.10 -14.15
C THR A 89 -0.96 -3.18 -15.55
N GLY A 90 0.12 -2.43 -15.81
CA GLY A 90 0.76 -2.40 -17.13
C GLY A 90 -0.19 -1.91 -18.22
N GLU A 91 -0.23 -2.62 -19.34
CA GLU A 91 -1.12 -2.31 -20.48
C GLU A 91 -2.57 -2.78 -20.28
N GLN A 92 -2.88 -3.39 -19.13
CA GLN A 92 -4.22 -3.91 -18.86
C GLN A 92 -5.22 -2.75 -18.75
N SER A 93 -6.20 -2.73 -19.67
CA SER A 93 -7.30 -1.78 -19.60
C SER A 93 -8.10 -1.97 -18.31
N HIS A 94 -8.34 -0.87 -17.59
CA HIS A 94 -9.20 -0.80 -16.41
C HIS A 94 -10.68 -0.85 -16.79
N ASN A 95 -11.08 -1.92 -17.47
CA ASN A 95 -12.48 -2.17 -17.81
C ASN A 95 -13.24 -2.76 -16.61
N THR A 96 -14.56 -2.81 -16.72
CA THR A 96 -15.45 -3.23 -15.64
C THR A 96 -15.11 -4.61 -15.06
N PRO A 97 -14.95 -5.68 -15.87
CA PRO A 97 -14.64 -7.00 -15.32
C PRO A 97 -13.29 -7.06 -14.61
N PHE A 98 -12.29 -6.34 -15.11
CA PHE A 98 -10.98 -6.25 -14.47
C PHE A 98 -11.09 -5.59 -13.09
N LEU A 99 -11.75 -4.43 -13.01
CA LEU A 99 -11.92 -3.69 -11.76
C LEU A 99 -12.67 -4.52 -10.72
N ALA A 100 -13.74 -5.21 -11.12
CA ALA A 100 -14.53 -6.06 -10.22
C ALA A 100 -13.69 -7.23 -9.68
N ALA A 101 -12.91 -7.87 -10.56
CA ALA A 101 -12.01 -8.95 -10.17
C ALA A 101 -10.88 -8.47 -9.24
N ASP A 102 -10.29 -7.30 -9.52
CA ASP A 102 -9.19 -6.76 -8.72
C ASP A 102 -9.68 -6.33 -7.33
N VAL A 103 -10.84 -5.68 -7.22
CA VAL A 103 -11.48 -5.37 -5.92
C VAL A 103 -11.77 -6.66 -5.14
N LYS A 104 -12.34 -7.69 -5.77
CA LYS A 104 -12.59 -8.99 -5.12
C LYS A 104 -11.29 -9.64 -4.63
N ARG A 105 -10.21 -9.54 -5.41
CA ARG A 105 -8.88 -10.03 -5.02
C ARG A 105 -8.38 -9.33 -3.75
N VAL A 106 -8.51 -8.00 -3.66
CA VAL A 106 -8.10 -7.23 -2.47
C VAL A 106 -8.95 -7.60 -1.25
N LEU A 107 -10.28 -7.63 -1.40
CA LEU A 107 -11.19 -8.02 -0.32
C LEU A 107 -10.87 -9.42 0.22
N LEU A 108 -10.55 -10.38 -0.66
CA LEU A 108 -10.17 -11.73 -0.27
C LEU A 108 -8.81 -11.79 0.43
N LYS A 109 -7.81 -11.04 -0.07
CA LYS A 109 -6.48 -10.93 0.55
C LYS A 109 -6.57 -10.40 1.98
N TYR A 110 -7.44 -9.43 2.22
CA TYR A 110 -7.65 -8.79 3.53
C TYR A 110 -8.94 -9.23 4.22
N ARG A 111 -9.41 -10.48 4.00
CA ARG A 111 -10.66 -11.02 4.55
C ARG A 111 -10.81 -10.99 6.08
N GLY A 112 -9.72 -10.75 6.81
CA GLY A 112 -9.76 -10.53 8.26
C GLY A 112 -10.33 -9.15 8.65
N ILE A 113 -10.45 -8.23 7.69
CA ILE A 113 -11.04 -6.90 7.85
C ILE A 113 -12.51 -6.97 7.47
N LYS A 114 -13.38 -6.38 8.30
CA LYS A 114 -14.80 -6.25 8.00
C LYS A 114 -15.03 -5.04 7.08
N PHE A 115 -14.95 -5.26 5.78
CA PHE A 115 -15.32 -4.24 4.80
C PHE A 115 -16.84 -4.05 4.73
N GLY A 116 -17.31 -2.82 4.83
CA GLY A 116 -18.72 -2.43 4.70
C GLY A 116 -19.04 -1.63 3.44
N GLY A 117 -18.01 -1.24 2.68
CA GLY A 117 -18.17 -0.51 1.42
C GLY A 117 -16.87 -0.45 0.64
N VAL A 118 -17.00 -0.12 -0.64
CA VAL A 118 -15.89 0.24 -1.51
C VAL A 118 -16.13 1.68 -2.00
N ILE A 119 -15.09 2.46 -2.24
CA ILE A 119 -15.17 3.77 -2.87
C ILE A 119 -14.20 3.78 -4.02
N THR A 120 -14.68 4.16 -5.19
CA THR A 120 -13.91 4.19 -6.44
C THR A 120 -14.10 5.52 -7.14
N ASP A 121 -13.28 5.80 -8.16
CA ASP A 121 -13.53 6.92 -9.06
C ASP A 121 -14.88 6.81 -9.77
N SER A 122 -15.38 7.93 -10.29
CA SER A 122 -16.71 8.05 -10.90
C SER A 122 -16.75 7.73 -12.40
N THR A 123 -15.73 7.04 -12.92
CA THR A 123 -15.66 6.63 -14.34
C THR A 123 -16.80 5.67 -14.71
N THR A 124 -17.11 5.56 -15.99
CA THR A 124 -18.16 4.63 -16.47
C THR A 124 -17.86 3.19 -16.08
N ALA A 125 -16.59 2.77 -16.18
CA ALA A 125 -16.18 1.40 -15.84
C ALA A 125 -16.35 1.10 -14.35
N ASN A 126 -15.93 2.04 -13.48
CA ASN A 126 -16.12 1.94 -12.03
C ASN A 126 -17.59 1.95 -11.63
N LYS A 127 -18.43 2.75 -12.30
CA LYS A 127 -19.88 2.73 -12.07
C LYS A 127 -20.50 1.38 -12.40
N ALA A 128 -20.13 0.80 -13.56
CA ALA A 128 -20.64 -0.50 -13.97
C ALA A 128 -20.08 -1.66 -13.10
N MET A 129 -18.91 -1.48 -12.49
CA MET A 129 -18.30 -2.48 -11.59
C MET A 129 -19.20 -2.80 -10.40
N TRP A 130 -19.98 -1.82 -9.93
CA TRP A 130 -20.93 -2.01 -8.84
C TRP A 130 -22.02 -3.05 -9.12
N GLU A 131 -22.37 -3.25 -10.39
CA GLU A 131 -23.35 -4.26 -10.80
C GLU A 131 -22.72 -5.68 -10.85
N GLU A 132 -21.39 -5.77 -10.84
CA GLU A 132 -20.64 -7.03 -10.91
C GLU A 132 -20.05 -7.49 -9.57
N LEU A 133 -20.04 -6.63 -8.54
CA LEU A 133 -19.47 -6.91 -7.21
C LEU A 133 -20.35 -7.84 -6.38
#